data_AF-A0A726LSC9-F1
#
_entry.id   AF-A0A726LSC9-F1
#
_cell.length_a   1.000
_cell.length_b   1.000
_cell.length_c   1.000
_cell.angle_alpha   90.00
_cell.angle_beta   90.00
_cell.angle_gamma   90.00
#
_symmetry.space_group_name_H-M   'P 1'
#
loop_
_entity.id
_entity.type
_entity.pdbx_description
1 polymer ?
#
loop_
_entity_poly.entity_id
_entity_poly.type
_entity_poly.pdbx_seq_one_letter_code
_entity_poly.pdbx_strand_id
1 'polypeptide(L)'
;MIERMLFENLLTKATERLSQDLNTSSKYHNSRGFEQRVREVLGDLLTEMGLSVDMSPPAQEFPDIIIGNFGVEVKYSDNNTWRSIANSIFEGSRKKGVDYVYLLFGKTGGVPDAKWGRYEECIMHVRTSHVPRFEVEINAKEPLFDKLNIAYNDFRVLSPEEKMPFIRKYAKNRLKPGERLWWIDDQPDERTLPLEVRLYTKLSQPEKRKYRAESAVLCPQIVKSSRASGKYDDVTMFLLTYYGILCNQARDLFSAGSVAMRASPVRGGNYLERALKDIEKEMIKA
;
A
#
# COMPACT_ATOMS: atom_id res chain seq x y z
N MET A 1 29.28 9.90 -22.84
CA MET A 1 28.08 9.50 -22.07
C MET A 1 27.80 8.05 -22.44
N ILE A 2 27.60 7.16 -21.47
CA ILE A 2 27.31 5.74 -21.78
C ILE A 2 25.91 5.68 -22.42
N GLU A 3 25.77 5.00 -23.55
CA GLU A 3 24.45 4.81 -24.15
C GLU A 3 23.61 3.82 -23.33
N ARG A 4 22.29 4.04 -23.26
CA ARG A 4 21.38 3.20 -22.47
C ARG A 4 21.51 1.71 -22.81
N MET A 5 21.58 1.38 -24.10
CA MET A 5 21.73 -0.01 -24.57
C MET A 5 23.07 -0.64 -24.15
N LEU A 6 24.16 0.13 -24.15
CA LEU A 6 25.45 -0.34 -23.66
C LEU A 6 25.40 -0.62 -22.15
N PHE A 7 24.70 0.22 -21.39
CA PHE A 7 24.51 0.03 -19.97
C PHE A 7 23.65 -1.21 -19.66
N GLU A 8 22.55 -1.42 -20.39
CA GLU A 8 21.71 -2.62 -20.28
C GLU A 8 22.51 -3.91 -20.63
N ASN A 9 23.39 -3.86 -21.62
CA ASN A 9 24.31 -4.97 -21.94
C ASN A 9 25.33 -5.22 -20.82
N LEU A 10 25.84 -4.16 -20.17
CA LEU A 10 26.72 -4.29 -19.01
C LEU A 10 25.99 -4.96 -17.83
N LEU A 11 24.74 -4.58 -17.56
CA LEU A 11 23.92 -5.21 -16.52
C LEU A 11 23.68 -6.69 -16.80
N THR A 12 23.41 -7.06 -18.06
CA THR A 12 23.26 -8.47 -18.46
C THR A 12 24.51 -9.28 -18.14
N LYS A 13 25.69 -8.81 -18.56
CA LYS A 13 26.98 -9.46 -18.23
C LYS A 13 27.23 -9.52 -16.74
N ALA A 14 26.88 -8.47 -16.00
CA ALA A 14 27.03 -8.43 -14.55
C ALA A 14 26.15 -9.50 -13.88
N THR A 15 24.88 -9.61 -14.28
CA THR A 15 23.96 -10.61 -13.74
C THR A 15 24.36 -12.05 -14.08
N GLU A 16 24.97 -12.29 -15.25
CA GLU A 16 25.54 -13.61 -15.59
C GLU A 16 26.67 -14.00 -14.62
N ARG A 17 27.65 -13.09 -14.39
CA ARG A 17 28.74 -13.31 -13.43
C ARG A 17 28.21 -13.50 -12.01
N LEU A 18 27.28 -12.65 -11.57
CA LEU A 18 26.68 -12.73 -10.23
C LEU A 18 25.87 -14.00 -10.02
N SER A 19 25.16 -14.48 -11.04
CA SER A 19 24.43 -15.75 -10.97
C SER A 19 25.39 -16.92 -10.80
N GLN A 20 26.50 -16.94 -11.54
CA GLN A 20 27.56 -17.95 -11.37
C GLN A 20 28.15 -17.91 -9.96
N ASP A 21 28.46 -16.71 -9.44
CA ASP A 21 28.97 -16.52 -8.09
C ASP A 21 28.01 -17.05 -7.02
N LEU A 22 26.71 -16.75 -7.14
CA LEU A 22 25.67 -17.23 -6.22
C LEU A 22 25.51 -18.75 -6.25
N ASN A 23 25.72 -19.39 -7.40
CA ASN A 23 25.63 -20.85 -7.54
C ASN A 23 26.91 -21.57 -7.06
N THR A 24 28.07 -20.91 -7.13
CA THR A 24 29.37 -21.52 -6.81
C THR A 24 29.75 -21.35 -5.35
N SER A 25 29.27 -20.29 -4.69
CA SER A 25 29.64 -19.99 -3.30
C SER A 25 28.51 -19.35 -2.50
N SER A 26 28.40 -19.74 -1.23
CA SER A 26 27.52 -19.09 -0.26
C SER A 26 28.08 -17.78 0.32
N LYS A 27 29.30 -17.37 -0.07
CA LYS A 27 29.96 -16.14 0.40
C LYS A 27 29.09 -14.89 0.24
N TYR A 28 28.28 -14.84 -0.82
CA TYR A 28 27.42 -13.70 -1.15
C TYR A 28 25.94 -13.93 -0.79
N HIS A 29 25.62 -14.98 -0.02
CA HIS A 29 24.25 -15.31 0.40
C HIS A 29 23.80 -14.46 1.60
N ASN A 30 23.90 -13.14 1.45
CA ASN A 30 23.34 -12.16 2.35
C ASN A 30 23.30 -10.79 1.65
N SER A 31 22.41 -9.91 2.10
CA SER A 31 22.19 -8.61 1.43
C SER A 31 23.46 -7.78 1.28
N ARG A 32 24.28 -7.68 2.32
CA ARG A 32 25.49 -6.84 2.32
C ARG A 32 26.57 -7.42 1.41
N GLY A 33 26.78 -8.74 1.48
CA GLY A 33 27.74 -9.45 0.65
C GLY A 33 27.37 -9.42 -0.83
N PHE A 34 26.08 -9.57 -1.14
CA PHE A 34 25.59 -9.45 -2.51
C PHE A 34 25.76 -8.04 -3.06
N GLU A 35 25.37 -7.00 -2.32
CA GLU A 35 25.54 -5.60 -2.76
C GLU A 35 27.01 -5.26 -3.01
N GLN A 36 27.90 -5.64 -2.10
CA GLN A 36 29.34 -5.43 -2.28
C GLN A 36 29.85 -6.15 -3.53
N ARG A 37 29.38 -7.37 -3.78
CA ARG A 37 29.77 -8.13 -4.98
C ARG A 37 29.24 -7.50 -6.27
N VAL A 38 28.04 -6.93 -6.25
CA VAL A 38 27.50 -6.17 -7.39
C VAL A 38 28.42 -4.99 -7.72
N ARG A 39 28.89 -4.24 -6.71
CA ARG A 39 29.82 -3.12 -6.91
C ARG A 39 31.13 -3.57 -7.55
N GLU A 40 31.72 -4.67 -7.04
CA GLU A 40 32.94 -5.26 -7.59
C GLU A 40 32.75 -5.66 -9.05
N VAL A 41 31.71 -6.44 -9.37
CA VAL A 41 31.46 -6.94 -10.73
C VAL A 41 31.21 -5.80 -11.72
N LEU A 42 30.41 -4.79 -11.32
CA LEU A 42 30.17 -3.62 -12.17
C LEU A 42 31.46 -2.79 -12.35
N GLY A 43 32.27 -2.63 -11.30
CA GLY A 43 33.56 -1.94 -11.35
C GLY A 43 34.55 -2.61 -12.29
N ASP A 44 34.67 -3.94 -12.21
CA ASP A 44 35.52 -4.75 -13.09
C ASP A 44 35.10 -4.57 -14.56
N LEU A 45 33.79 -4.72 -14.85
CA LEU A 45 33.25 -4.59 -16.21
C LEU A 45 33.43 -3.18 -16.78
N LEU A 46 33.27 -2.13 -15.96
CA LEU A 46 33.52 -0.75 -16.41
C LEU A 46 35.00 -0.51 -16.68
N THR A 47 35.89 -1.07 -15.85
CA THR A 47 37.34 -0.97 -16.05
C THR A 47 37.77 -1.68 -17.34
N GLU A 48 37.19 -2.86 -17.63
CA GLU A 48 37.37 -3.56 -18.91
C GLU A 48 36.93 -2.69 -20.12
N MET A 49 35.94 -1.81 -19.92
CA MET A 49 35.48 -0.84 -20.93
C MET A 49 36.26 0.48 -20.96
N GLY A 50 37.31 0.63 -20.13
CA GLY A 50 38.12 1.84 -20.04
C GLY A 50 37.45 3.00 -19.29
N LEU A 51 36.44 2.71 -18.46
CA LEU A 51 35.71 3.69 -17.66
C LEU A 51 36.08 3.56 -16.18
N SER A 52 36.49 4.67 -15.57
CA SER A 52 36.73 4.75 -14.13
C SER A 52 35.57 5.45 -13.45
N VAL A 53 34.90 4.73 -12.55
CA VAL A 53 33.73 5.21 -11.79
C VAL A 53 33.94 4.87 -10.33
N ASP A 54 33.65 5.83 -9.45
CA ASP A 54 33.67 5.58 -8.01
C ASP A 54 32.51 4.66 -7.63
N MET A 55 32.87 3.48 -7.09
CA MET A 55 31.92 2.47 -6.62
C MET A 55 31.68 2.53 -5.11
N SER A 56 32.26 3.52 -4.42
CA SER A 56 32.09 3.69 -2.98
C SER A 56 30.61 3.83 -2.61
N PRO A 57 30.16 3.19 -1.51
CA PRO A 57 28.76 3.26 -1.11
C PRO A 57 28.42 4.69 -0.67
N PRO A 58 27.40 5.33 -1.27
CA PRO A 58 26.98 6.66 -0.86
C PRO A 58 26.29 6.59 0.52
N ALA A 59 26.42 7.65 1.33
CA ALA A 59 25.71 7.75 2.59
C ALA A 59 24.22 8.04 2.33
N GLN A 60 23.35 7.06 2.56
CA GLN A 60 21.88 7.20 2.56
C GLN A 60 21.30 7.86 1.29
N GLU A 61 21.82 7.52 0.12
CA GLU A 61 21.38 8.07 -1.17
C GLU A 61 20.68 6.99 -2.01
N PHE A 62 19.65 7.36 -2.75
CA PHE A 62 18.99 6.49 -3.72
C PHE A 62 19.39 6.90 -5.14
N PRO A 63 19.75 5.97 -6.04
CA PRO A 63 19.91 4.53 -5.83
C PRO A 63 21.26 4.12 -5.22
N ASP A 64 21.39 2.84 -4.85
CA ASP A 64 22.57 2.32 -4.14
C ASP A 64 23.90 2.53 -4.90
N ILE A 65 23.90 2.40 -6.23
CA ILE A 65 25.09 2.56 -7.09
C ILE A 65 24.79 3.58 -8.18
N ILE A 66 25.70 4.53 -8.43
CA ILE A 66 25.54 5.59 -9.43
C ILE A 66 26.68 5.50 -10.45
N ILE A 67 26.32 5.43 -11.73
CA ILE A 67 27.26 5.32 -12.86
C ILE A 67 26.85 6.35 -13.91
N GLY A 68 27.42 7.55 -13.84
CA GLY A 68 27.01 8.68 -14.68
C GLY A 68 25.56 9.08 -14.41
N ASN A 69 24.70 9.04 -15.43
CA ASN A 69 23.26 9.30 -15.30
C ASN A 69 22.43 8.02 -15.07
N PHE A 70 23.09 6.88 -14.87
CA PHE A 70 22.46 5.62 -14.54
C PHE A 70 22.58 5.32 -13.05
N GLY A 71 21.57 4.65 -12.52
CA GLY A 71 21.54 4.18 -11.16
C GLY A 71 21.15 2.71 -11.06
N VAL A 72 21.73 1.98 -10.12
CA VAL A 72 21.40 0.58 -9.83
C VAL A 72 20.96 0.48 -8.37
N GLU A 73 19.69 0.10 -8.18
CA GLU A 73 19.13 -0.28 -6.89
C GLU A 73 19.35 -1.78 -6.71
N VAL A 74 19.98 -2.18 -5.61
CA VAL A 74 20.29 -3.58 -5.33
C VAL A 74 19.27 -4.17 -4.36
N LYS A 75 18.80 -5.37 -4.66
CA LYS A 75 17.96 -6.17 -3.77
C LYS A 75 18.45 -7.60 -3.66
N TYR A 76 18.20 -8.19 -2.50
CA TYR A 76 18.58 -9.56 -2.19
C TYR A 76 17.45 -10.28 -1.43
N SER A 77 17.29 -11.58 -1.65
CA SER A 77 16.31 -12.43 -0.94
C SER A 77 16.82 -13.85 -0.72
N ASP A 78 16.68 -14.35 0.51
CA ASP A 78 16.91 -15.78 0.82
C ASP A 78 15.75 -16.68 0.37
N ASN A 79 14.59 -16.09 0.12
CA ASN A 79 13.41 -16.81 -0.36
C ASN A 79 13.41 -16.95 -1.88
N ASN A 80 12.68 -17.94 -2.41
CA ASN A 80 12.48 -18.12 -3.84
C ASN A 80 11.47 -17.10 -4.40
N THR A 81 11.85 -15.83 -4.39
CA THR A 81 11.03 -14.70 -4.82
C THR A 81 11.89 -13.63 -5.46
N TRP A 82 11.34 -12.95 -6.46
CA TRP A 82 11.91 -11.75 -7.08
C TRP A 82 11.25 -10.47 -6.58
N ARG A 83 10.43 -10.59 -5.54
CA ARG A 83 9.62 -9.50 -4.99
C ARG A 83 10.26 -8.94 -3.73
N SER A 84 10.35 -7.62 -3.63
CA SER A 84 10.86 -6.93 -2.45
C SER A 84 10.24 -5.56 -2.26
N ILE A 85 10.36 -5.03 -1.05
CA ILE A 85 10.03 -3.64 -0.75
C ILE A 85 11.22 -2.77 -1.20
N ALA A 86 10.93 -1.70 -1.92
CA ALA A 86 11.91 -0.75 -2.42
C ALA A 86 11.79 0.61 -1.71
N ASN A 87 12.22 1.68 -2.37
CA ASN A 87 12.26 3.01 -1.81
C ASN A 87 10.87 3.61 -1.56
N SER A 88 10.82 4.71 -0.78
CA SER A 88 9.61 5.50 -0.59
C SER A 88 9.11 6.09 -1.92
N ILE A 89 7.78 6.21 -2.07
CA ILE A 89 7.17 6.87 -3.23
C ILE A 89 7.58 8.34 -3.37
N PHE A 90 8.07 8.94 -2.28
CA PHE A 90 8.52 10.33 -2.26
C PHE A 90 9.94 10.49 -2.81
N GLU A 91 10.75 9.43 -2.78
CA GLU A 91 12.15 9.42 -3.27
C GLU A 91 13.02 10.58 -2.73
N GLY A 92 12.82 10.99 -1.48
CA GLY A 92 13.49 12.17 -0.91
C GLY A 92 15.02 12.08 -0.85
N SER A 93 15.58 10.87 -0.86
CA SER A 93 17.03 10.62 -0.91
C SER A 93 17.59 10.48 -2.33
N ARG A 94 16.81 10.75 -3.38
CA ARG A 94 17.25 10.51 -4.77
C ARG A 94 18.38 11.45 -5.18
N LYS A 95 19.43 10.89 -5.79
CA LYS A 95 20.49 11.65 -6.44
C LYS A 95 19.98 12.50 -7.62
N LYS A 96 20.33 13.78 -7.64
CA LYS A 96 20.14 14.65 -8.81
C LYS A 96 21.09 14.25 -9.94
N GLY A 97 20.58 14.20 -11.17
CA GLY A 97 21.36 13.82 -12.37
C GLY A 97 21.32 12.34 -12.73
N VAL A 98 20.55 11.51 -11.98
CA VAL A 98 20.26 10.12 -12.35
C VAL A 98 18.92 10.05 -13.09
N ASP A 99 19.01 9.81 -14.40
CA ASP A 99 17.88 9.77 -15.33
C ASP A 99 17.21 8.39 -15.34
N TYR A 100 18.01 7.33 -15.34
CA TYR A 100 17.55 5.95 -15.47
C TYR A 100 17.96 5.13 -14.26
N VAL A 101 17.02 4.43 -13.65
CA VAL A 101 17.30 3.52 -12.52
C VAL A 101 16.95 2.10 -12.94
N TYR A 102 17.82 1.17 -12.58
CA TYR A 102 17.63 -0.26 -12.80
C TYR A 102 17.59 -0.97 -11.46
N LEU A 103 16.74 -1.98 -11.36
CA LEU A 103 16.73 -2.90 -10.25
C LEU A 103 17.65 -4.07 -10.59
N LEU A 104 18.64 -4.35 -9.74
CA LEU A 104 19.44 -5.58 -9.79
C LEU A 104 19.11 -6.42 -8.56
N PHE A 105 18.55 -7.60 -8.78
CA PHE A 105 18.03 -8.47 -7.73
C PHE A 105 18.79 -9.79 -7.75
N GLY A 106 19.35 -10.21 -6.60
CA GLY A 106 19.82 -11.58 -6.36
C GLY A 106 18.87 -12.37 -5.44
N LYS A 107 18.63 -13.65 -5.73
CA LYS A 107 17.96 -14.54 -4.78
C LYS A 107 18.72 -15.84 -4.61
N THR A 108 18.63 -16.47 -3.45
CA THR A 108 19.25 -17.77 -3.16
C THR A 108 18.23 -18.87 -2.88
N GLY A 109 16.98 -18.52 -2.56
CA GLY A 109 15.92 -19.50 -2.43
C GLY A 109 15.54 -20.13 -3.77
N GLY A 110 15.35 -21.45 -3.77
CA GLY A 110 15.19 -22.23 -5.01
C GLY A 110 16.55 -22.38 -5.70
N VAL A 111 16.60 -22.09 -7.01
CA VAL A 111 17.87 -21.98 -7.74
C VAL A 111 18.43 -20.56 -7.54
N PRO A 112 19.66 -20.42 -6.98
CA PRO A 112 20.31 -19.12 -6.85
C PRO A 112 20.49 -18.46 -8.21
N ASP A 113 20.17 -17.17 -8.29
CA ASP A 113 20.13 -16.46 -9.58
C ASP A 113 20.19 -14.95 -9.33
N ALA A 114 20.66 -14.19 -10.31
CA ALA A 114 20.67 -12.73 -10.31
C ALA A 114 20.07 -12.20 -11.62
N LYS A 115 19.19 -11.21 -11.51
CA LYS A 115 18.50 -10.59 -12.66
C LYS A 115 18.48 -9.09 -12.52
N TRP A 116 18.24 -8.43 -13.64
CA TRP A 116 18.00 -7.00 -13.67
C TRP A 116 16.70 -6.66 -14.40
N GLY A 117 16.18 -5.47 -14.13
CA GLY A 117 15.06 -4.89 -14.85
C GLY A 117 15.05 -3.37 -14.73
N ARG A 118 14.33 -2.69 -15.62
CA ARG A 118 14.10 -1.24 -15.49
C ARG A 118 13.27 -0.98 -14.24
N TYR A 119 13.69 -0.02 -13.42
CA TYR A 119 13.05 0.19 -12.11
C TYR A 119 11.56 0.50 -12.25
N GLU A 120 11.20 1.35 -13.21
CA GLU A 120 9.83 1.73 -13.51
C GLU A 120 8.93 0.55 -13.92
N GLU A 121 9.49 -0.43 -14.65
CA GLU A 121 8.80 -1.64 -15.10
C GLU A 121 8.71 -2.69 -13.97
N CYS A 122 9.63 -2.65 -13.01
CA CYS A 122 9.61 -3.55 -11.86
C CYS A 122 8.63 -3.12 -10.76
N ILE A 123 8.25 -1.84 -10.68
CA ILE A 123 7.32 -1.36 -9.64
C ILE A 123 5.94 -1.93 -9.92
N MET A 124 5.45 -2.80 -9.04
CA MET A 124 4.18 -3.51 -9.19
C MET A 124 3.08 -2.97 -8.25
N HIS A 125 3.47 -2.38 -7.12
CA HIS A 125 2.53 -1.98 -6.07
C HIS A 125 3.09 -0.88 -5.16
N VAL A 126 2.20 -0.24 -4.39
CA VAL A 126 2.54 0.67 -3.29
C VAL A 126 1.97 0.10 -2.00
N ARG A 127 2.85 -0.21 -1.05
CA ARG A 127 2.44 -0.57 0.30
C ARG A 127 2.09 0.69 1.07
N THR A 128 0.79 0.90 1.28
CA THR A 128 0.26 2.02 2.07
C THR A 128 0.54 1.77 3.56
N SER A 129 1.60 2.40 4.07
CA SER A 129 1.94 2.46 5.50
C SER A 129 2.13 3.93 5.91
N HIS A 130 2.65 4.21 7.12
CA HIS A 130 3.00 5.56 7.57
C HIS A 130 3.97 6.29 6.62
N VAL A 131 4.85 5.54 5.95
CA VAL A 131 5.65 6.01 4.81
C VAL A 131 5.38 5.05 3.65
N PRO A 132 4.58 5.44 2.65
CA PRO A 132 4.29 4.57 1.52
C PRO A 132 5.58 4.23 0.76
N ARG A 133 5.77 2.95 0.45
CA ARG A 133 6.92 2.43 -0.27
C ARG A 133 6.49 1.66 -1.51
N PHE A 134 7.29 1.73 -2.55
CA PHE A 134 7.12 0.88 -3.70
C PHE A 134 7.42 -0.57 -3.32
N GLU A 135 6.69 -1.47 -3.97
CA GLU A 135 7.00 -2.88 -4.00
C GLU A 135 7.34 -3.22 -5.45
N VAL A 136 8.48 -3.91 -5.61
CA VAL A 136 9.07 -4.22 -6.89
C VAL A 136 9.13 -5.72 -7.11
N GLU A 137 9.01 -6.15 -8.35
CA GLU A 137 9.19 -7.53 -8.79
C GLU A 137 9.86 -7.54 -10.18
N ILE A 138 10.93 -8.31 -10.32
CA ILE A 138 11.55 -8.52 -11.65
C ILE A 138 10.53 -9.21 -12.56
N ASN A 139 10.35 -8.69 -13.78
CA ASN A 139 9.36 -9.14 -14.75
C ASN A 139 7.91 -9.07 -14.22
N ALA A 140 7.57 -7.99 -13.51
CA ALA A 140 6.21 -7.71 -13.09
C ALA A 140 5.25 -7.77 -14.29
N LYS A 141 4.20 -8.59 -14.20
CA LYS A 141 3.22 -8.76 -15.28
C LYS A 141 2.44 -7.49 -15.60
N GLU A 142 2.15 -6.71 -14.56
CA GLU A 142 1.37 -5.49 -14.65
C GLU A 142 2.04 -4.42 -13.79
N PRO A 143 2.94 -3.62 -14.37
CA PRO A 143 3.55 -2.47 -13.71
C PRO A 143 2.50 -1.54 -13.10
N LEU A 144 2.85 -0.90 -11.99
CA LEU A 144 1.98 0.02 -11.27
C LEU A 144 1.61 1.24 -12.14
N PHE A 145 2.58 1.77 -12.88
CA PHE A 145 2.41 3.02 -13.62
C PHE A 145 1.44 2.90 -14.80
N ASP A 146 1.32 1.70 -15.38
CA ASP A 146 0.27 1.37 -16.34
C ASP A 146 -1.12 1.48 -15.71
N LYS A 147 -1.27 1.08 -14.44
CA LYS A 147 -2.53 1.18 -13.68
C LYS A 147 -2.84 2.60 -13.22
N LEU A 148 -1.80 3.39 -12.95
CA LEU A 148 -1.94 4.79 -12.55
C LEU A 148 -2.20 5.72 -13.73
N ASN A 149 -1.93 5.27 -14.96
CA ASN A 149 -2.03 6.06 -16.18
C ASN A 149 -1.18 7.34 -16.12
N ILE A 150 0.06 7.20 -15.63
CA ILE A 150 1.08 8.26 -15.56
C ILE A 150 2.46 7.60 -15.68
N ALA A 151 3.39 8.21 -16.42
CA ALA A 151 4.75 7.69 -16.51
C ALA A 151 5.49 7.88 -15.18
N TYR A 152 6.39 6.95 -14.84
CA TYR A 152 7.19 7.04 -13.62
C TYR A 152 8.00 8.34 -13.52
N ASN A 153 8.58 8.80 -14.64
CA ASN A 153 9.35 10.05 -14.68
C ASN A 153 8.52 11.30 -14.41
N ASP A 154 7.24 11.30 -14.78
CA ASP A 154 6.32 12.38 -14.47
C ASP A 154 5.83 12.28 -13.02
N PHE A 155 5.53 11.07 -12.55
CA PHE A 155 5.10 10.85 -11.18
C PHE A 155 6.18 11.22 -10.16
N ARG A 156 7.45 10.88 -10.41
CA ARG A 156 8.51 11.03 -9.40
C ARG A 156 8.77 12.49 -9.02
N VAL A 157 8.53 13.43 -9.94
CA VAL A 157 8.76 14.87 -9.73
C VAL A 157 7.61 15.60 -9.05
N LEU A 158 6.44 14.95 -8.92
CA LEU A 158 5.28 15.51 -8.23
C LEU A 158 5.57 15.74 -6.74
N SER A 159 4.94 16.77 -6.18
CA SER A 159 4.91 17.00 -4.73
C SER A 159 4.19 15.84 -4.00
N PRO A 160 4.44 15.63 -2.70
CA PRO A 160 3.68 14.66 -1.91
C PRO A 160 2.16 14.81 -2.07
N GLU A 161 1.67 16.04 -2.08
CA GLU A 161 0.25 16.39 -2.21
C GLU A 161 -0.33 15.94 -3.55
N GLU A 162 0.42 16.11 -4.64
CA GLU A 162 0.04 15.69 -5.99
C GLU A 162 0.17 14.17 -6.21
N LYS A 163 1.08 13.49 -5.50
CA LYS A 163 1.24 12.02 -5.56
C LYS A 163 0.07 11.29 -4.90
N MET A 164 -0.42 11.80 -3.77
CA MET A 164 -1.41 11.10 -2.95
C MET A 164 -2.73 10.76 -3.67
N PRO A 165 -3.33 11.63 -4.51
CA PRO A 165 -4.49 11.30 -5.32
C PRO A 165 -4.34 10.03 -6.17
N PHE A 166 -3.19 9.82 -6.83
CA PHE A 166 -2.92 8.61 -7.60
C PHE A 166 -2.93 7.36 -6.71
N ILE A 167 -2.25 7.44 -5.56
CA ILE A 167 -2.16 6.34 -4.60
C ILE A 167 -3.53 6.01 -3.99
N ARG A 168 -4.31 7.05 -3.65
CA ARG A 168 -5.67 6.90 -3.12
C ARG A 168 -6.59 6.23 -4.15
N LYS A 169 -6.59 6.72 -5.39
CA LYS A 169 -7.38 6.15 -6.49
C LYS A 169 -7.02 4.68 -6.73
N TYR A 170 -5.73 4.38 -6.78
CA TYR A 170 -5.23 3.03 -6.95
C TYR A 170 -5.63 2.10 -5.79
N ALA A 171 -5.52 2.57 -4.54
CA ALA A 171 -5.94 1.80 -3.37
C ALA A 171 -7.46 1.52 -3.39
N LYS A 172 -8.28 2.50 -3.78
CA LYS A 172 -9.75 2.37 -3.90
C LYS A 172 -10.17 1.33 -4.93
N ASN A 173 -9.55 1.34 -6.10
CA ASN A 173 -9.86 0.39 -7.18
C ASN A 173 -9.58 -1.07 -6.81
N ARG A 174 -8.84 -1.32 -5.73
CA ARG A 174 -8.52 -2.66 -5.22
C ARG A 174 -9.45 -3.14 -4.11
N LEU A 175 -10.32 -2.28 -3.60
CA LEU A 175 -11.28 -2.65 -2.56
C LEU A 175 -12.39 -3.51 -3.16
N LYS A 176 -12.75 -4.57 -2.45
CA LYS A 176 -13.93 -5.38 -2.82
C LYS A 176 -15.21 -4.60 -2.54
N PRO A 177 -16.34 -4.97 -3.17
CA PRO A 177 -17.63 -4.40 -2.80
C PRO A 177 -17.89 -4.52 -1.29
N GLY A 178 -18.12 -3.39 -0.63
CA GLY A 178 -18.32 -3.31 0.83
C GLY A 178 -17.06 -3.01 1.66
N GLU A 179 -15.86 -3.11 1.10
CA GLU A 179 -14.63 -2.69 1.78
C GLU A 179 -14.45 -1.17 1.67
N ARG A 180 -14.04 -0.52 2.78
CA ARG A 180 -13.67 0.90 2.80
C ARG A 180 -12.36 1.09 3.57
N LEU A 181 -11.56 2.04 3.11
CA LEU A 181 -10.36 2.46 3.83
C LEU A 181 -10.74 3.60 4.76
N TRP A 182 -10.62 3.38 6.06
CA TRP A 182 -11.05 4.33 7.09
C TRP A 182 -10.25 5.65 7.08
N TRP A 183 -9.10 5.69 6.39
CA TRP A 183 -8.24 6.88 6.25
C TRP A 183 -8.24 7.50 4.85
N ILE A 184 -8.97 6.94 3.88
CA ILE A 184 -9.05 7.51 2.52
C ILE A 184 -10.41 8.16 2.32
N ASP A 185 -10.56 9.36 2.86
CA ASP A 185 -11.64 10.26 2.46
C ASP A 185 -11.26 11.02 1.18
N ASP A 186 -12.22 11.20 0.26
CA ASP A 186 -12.07 12.07 -0.92
C ASP A 186 -12.39 13.53 -0.60
N GLN A 187 -12.80 13.82 0.65
CA GLN A 187 -13.17 15.16 1.08
C GLN A 187 -12.09 15.71 2.04
N PRO A 188 -11.12 16.48 1.54
CA PRO A 188 -10.07 17.07 2.37
C PRO A 188 -10.60 18.08 3.41
N ASP A 189 -11.81 18.63 3.23
CA ASP A 189 -12.15 19.90 3.88
C ASP A 189 -13.17 19.88 5.03
N GLU A 190 -13.78 18.76 5.44
CA GLU A 190 -14.90 18.86 6.42
C GLU A 190 -14.90 17.93 7.64
N ARG A 191 -14.04 16.91 7.73
CA ARG A 191 -14.12 15.95 8.85
C ARG A 191 -12.77 15.57 9.42
N THR A 192 -12.26 16.42 10.33
CA THR A 192 -11.20 16.00 11.26
C THR A 192 -11.77 15.00 12.26
N LEU A 193 -11.53 13.71 12.03
CA LEU A 193 -11.81 12.68 13.03
C LEU A 193 -10.86 12.87 14.22
N PRO A 194 -11.31 12.62 15.45
CA PRO A 194 -10.40 12.42 16.58
C PRO A 194 -9.40 11.31 16.22
N LEU A 195 -8.12 11.51 16.55
CA LEU A 195 -7.09 10.48 16.36
C LEU A 195 -7.37 9.21 17.16
N GLU A 196 -8.16 9.32 18.23
CA GLU A 196 -8.57 8.20 19.07
C GLU A 196 -9.84 7.51 18.54
N VAL A 197 -9.78 6.19 18.42
CA VAL A 197 -10.96 5.36 18.16
C VAL A 197 -11.77 5.21 19.45
N ARG A 198 -13.04 5.65 19.43
CA ARG A 198 -13.96 5.56 20.58
C ARG A 198 -14.81 4.29 20.47
N LEU A 199 -15.06 3.62 21.58
CA LEU A 199 -16.02 2.50 21.61
C LEU A 199 -17.45 3.03 21.69
N TYR A 200 -18.34 2.55 20.81
CA TYR A 200 -19.76 2.94 20.84
C TYR A 200 -20.39 2.71 22.22
N THR A 201 -20.02 1.64 22.90
CA THR A 201 -20.52 1.29 24.24
C THR A 201 -20.19 2.34 25.30
N LYS A 202 -19.14 3.14 25.11
CA LYS A 202 -18.66 4.18 26.03
C LYS A 202 -19.25 5.57 25.73
N LEU A 203 -19.99 5.73 24.63
CA LEU A 203 -20.66 6.99 24.29
C LEU A 203 -21.80 7.31 25.26
N SER A 204 -22.13 8.60 25.38
CA SER A 204 -23.31 9.06 26.11
C SER A 204 -24.60 8.55 25.45
N GLN A 205 -25.71 8.49 26.19
CA GLN A 205 -26.99 8.05 25.61
C GLN A 205 -27.48 8.93 24.44
N PRO A 206 -27.36 10.28 24.48
CA PRO A 206 -27.70 11.13 23.35
C PRO A 206 -26.84 10.84 22.11
N GLU A 207 -25.52 10.67 22.27
CA GLU A 207 -24.63 10.30 21.16
C GLU A 207 -25.00 8.95 20.57
N LYS A 208 -25.26 7.94 21.42
CA LYS A 208 -25.71 6.61 20.96
C LYS A 208 -26.97 6.73 20.11
N ARG A 209 -27.98 7.46 20.57
CA ARG A 209 -29.23 7.62 19.81
C ARG A 209 -29.02 8.37 18.49
N LYS A 210 -28.23 9.45 18.51
CA LYS A 210 -27.84 10.21 17.30
C LYS A 210 -27.16 9.30 16.25
N TYR A 211 -26.05 8.66 16.60
CA TYR A 211 -25.27 7.87 15.66
C TYR A 211 -26.02 6.63 15.16
N ARG A 212 -26.86 6.03 16.00
CA ARG A 212 -27.75 4.94 15.60
C ARG A 212 -28.79 5.39 14.57
N ALA A 213 -29.35 6.59 14.74
CA ALA A 213 -30.32 7.17 13.82
C ALA A 213 -29.70 7.52 12.47
N GLU A 214 -28.56 8.23 12.47
CA GLU A 214 -27.81 8.53 11.24
C GLU A 214 -27.42 7.26 10.47
N SER A 215 -26.93 6.25 11.20
CA SER A 215 -26.62 4.94 10.60
C SER A 215 -27.85 4.26 10.01
N ALA A 216 -29.02 4.42 10.62
CA ALA A 216 -30.26 3.82 10.10
C ALA A 216 -30.70 4.44 8.77
N VAL A 217 -30.48 5.75 8.62
CA VAL A 217 -30.79 6.49 7.38
C VAL A 217 -29.78 6.17 6.28
N LEU A 218 -28.48 6.16 6.61
CA LEU A 218 -27.40 6.02 5.62
C LEU A 218 -27.06 4.57 5.27
N CYS A 219 -27.45 3.60 6.10
CA CYS A 219 -27.18 2.18 5.87
C CYS A 219 -28.48 1.38 5.71
N PRO A 220 -29.21 1.53 4.58
CA PRO A 220 -30.52 0.89 4.39
C PRO A 220 -30.46 -0.64 4.42
N GLN A 221 -29.27 -1.25 4.28
CA GLN A 221 -29.07 -2.69 4.37
C GLN A 221 -29.59 -3.30 5.68
N ILE A 222 -29.71 -2.52 6.75
CA ILE A 222 -30.26 -2.98 8.03
C ILE A 222 -31.70 -3.49 7.93
N VAL A 223 -32.47 -3.11 6.90
CA VAL A 223 -33.85 -3.58 6.69
C VAL A 223 -33.97 -4.87 5.90
N LYS A 224 -32.84 -5.42 5.43
CA LYS A 224 -32.82 -6.76 4.84
C LYS A 224 -33.33 -7.82 5.81
N SER A 225 -33.78 -8.94 5.24
CA SER A 225 -34.17 -10.15 5.95
C SER A 225 -33.16 -10.51 7.05
N SER A 226 -33.64 -11.04 8.17
CA SER A 226 -32.80 -11.49 9.29
C SER A 226 -31.78 -12.57 8.91
N ARG A 227 -32.01 -13.27 7.79
CA ARG A 227 -31.10 -14.30 7.24
C ARG A 227 -29.99 -13.71 6.36
N ALA A 228 -30.04 -12.42 6.02
CA ALA A 228 -29.02 -11.77 5.21
C ALA A 228 -27.73 -11.60 6.02
N SER A 229 -26.65 -12.23 5.57
CA SER A 229 -25.31 -12.02 6.13
C SER A 229 -24.85 -10.58 5.90
N GLY A 230 -24.06 -10.05 6.84
CA GLY A 230 -23.41 -8.74 6.72
C GLY A 230 -24.34 -7.52 6.69
N LYS A 231 -25.63 -7.67 6.99
CA LYS A 231 -26.61 -6.57 6.92
C LYS A 231 -26.33 -5.38 7.86
N TYR A 232 -25.40 -5.52 8.80
CA TYR A 232 -24.98 -4.46 9.74
C TYR A 232 -23.53 -3.99 9.52
N ASP A 233 -22.85 -4.54 8.50
CA ASP A 233 -21.44 -4.23 8.24
C ASP A 233 -21.28 -2.76 7.84
N ASP A 234 -22.19 -2.26 6.99
CA ASP A 234 -22.23 -0.85 6.59
C ASP A 234 -22.35 0.09 7.78
N VAL A 235 -23.12 -0.26 8.82
CA VAL A 235 -23.24 0.56 10.03
C VAL A 235 -21.91 0.62 10.77
N THR A 236 -21.25 -0.53 10.91
CA THR A 236 -19.97 -0.62 11.61
C THR A 236 -18.90 0.17 10.86
N MET A 237 -18.87 0.05 9.53
CA MET A 237 -17.93 0.76 8.66
C MET A 237 -18.21 2.26 8.60
N PHE A 238 -19.49 2.67 8.55
CA PHE A 238 -19.89 4.07 8.57
C PHE A 238 -19.45 4.76 9.86
N LEU A 239 -19.76 4.18 11.02
CA LEU A 239 -19.39 4.75 12.32
C LEU A 239 -17.88 4.82 12.52
N LEU A 240 -17.14 3.80 12.07
CA LEU A 240 -15.69 3.80 12.17
C LEU A 240 -15.06 4.85 11.25
N THR A 241 -15.51 4.90 9.98
CA THR A 241 -14.92 5.75 8.94
C THR A 241 -15.25 7.23 9.15
N TYR A 242 -16.49 7.56 9.54
CA TYR A 242 -16.94 8.95 9.58
C TYR A 242 -16.99 9.56 10.98
N TYR A 243 -16.88 8.75 12.03
CA TYR A 243 -16.88 9.23 13.41
C TYR A 243 -15.75 8.70 14.28
N GLY A 244 -14.89 7.79 13.76
CA GLY A 244 -13.87 7.13 14.57
C GLY A 244 -14.48 6.25 15.67
N ILE A 245 -15.71 5.76 15.47
CA ILE A 245 -16.45 4.99 16.48
C ILE A 245 -16.47 3.51 16.09
N LEU A 246 -15.85 2.67 16.92
CA LEU A 246 -15.94 1.23 16.79
C LEU A 246 -17.24 0.71 17.43
N CYS A 247 -18.11 0.14 16.60
CA CYS A 247 -19.39 -0.43 17.00
C CYS A 247 -19.41 -1.97 16.83
N ASN A 248 -18.82 -2.68 17.78
CA ASN A 248 -18.73 -4.16 17.75
C ASN A 248 -20.08 -4.89 17.93
N GLN A 249 -21.13 -4.18 18.36
CA GLN A 249 -22.44 -4.71 18.69
C GLN A 249 -23.55 -4.21 17.74
N ALA A 250 -23.21 -3.87 16.49
CA ALA A 250 -24.13 -3.23 15.55
C ALA A 250 -25.47 -3.97 15.39
N ARG A 251 -25.49 -5.30 15.34
CA ARG A 251 -26.73 -6.11 15.27
C ARG A 251 -27.70 -5.78 16.40
N ASP A 252 -27.19 -5.71 17.61
CA ASP A 252 -28.00 -5.58 18.82
C ASP A 252 -28.62 -4.19 18.91
N LEU A 253 -28.00 -3.18 18.29
CA LEU A 253 -28.57 -1.84 18.18
C LEU A 253 -29.88 -1.80 17.40
N PHE A 254 -30.15 -2.76 16.51
CA PHE A 254 -31.33 -2.72 15.65
C PHE A 254 -32.28 -3.89 15.85
N SER A 255 -31.81 -5.00 16.43
CA SER A 255 -32.61 -6.24 16.50
C SER A 255 -32.71 -6.85 17.90
N ALA A 256 -32.00 -6.32 18.90
CA ALA A 256 -32.12 -6.82 20.26
C ALA A 256 -33.46 -6.46 20.89
N GLY A 257 -33.99 -7.38 21.71
CA GLY A 257 -35.21 -7.16 22.47
C GLY A 257 -35.10 -5.95 23.42
N SER A 258 -33.91 -5.68 23.97
CA SER A 258 -33.64 -4.52 24.84
C SER A 258 -33.85 -3.16 24.16
N VAL A 259 -33.89 -3.16 22.83
CA VAL A 259 -34.12 -1.98 22.01
C VAL A 259 -35.55 -1.97 21.48
N ALA A 260 -36.01 -3.10 20.93
CA ALA A 260 -37.35 -3.24 20.37
C ALA A 260 -38.49 -3.13 21.40
N MET A 261 -38.21 -3.41 22.68
CA MET A 261 -39.21 -3.42 23.75
C MET A 261 -39.17 -2.17 24.65
N ARG A 262 -38.39 -1.13 24.30
CA ARG A 262 -38.31 0.10 25.12
C ARG A 262 -39.64 0.83 25.21
N ALA A 263 -40.35 0.94 24.09
CA ALA A 263 -41.64 1.61 24.01
C ALA A 263 -42.83 0.69 24.37
N SER A 264 -42.64 -0.63 24.35
CA SER A 264 -43.69 -1.60 24.66
C SER A 264 -43.09 -2.94 25.12
N PRO A 265 -43.53 -3.51 26.25
CA PRO A 265 -43.01 -4.78 26.77
C PRO A 265 -43.54 -6.02 26.01
N VAL A 266 -44.41 -5.84 25.01
CA VAL A 266 -45.02 -6.94 24.25
C VAL A 266 -43.98 -7.68 23.42
N ARG A 267 -43.83 -8.99 23.66
CA ARG A 267 -42.91 -9.85 22.91
C ARG A 267 -43.47 -10.21 21.53
N GLY A 268 -42.57 -10.48 20.58
CA GLY A 268 -42.92 -10.84 19.20
C GLY A 268 -43.22 -9.64 18.29
N GLY A 269 -43.34 -9.89 16.98
CA GLY A 269 -43.50 -8.86 15.95
C GLY A 269 -42.17 -8.40 15.33
N ASN A 270 -42.23 -7.32 14.53
CA ASN A 270 -41.05 -6.80 13.84
C ASN A 270 -40.18 -5.94 14.78
N TYR A 271 -39.19 -6.57 15.40
CA TYR A 271 -38.29 -5.89 16.35
C TYR A 271 -37.48 -4.77 15.70
N LEU A 272 -37.13 -4.92 14.43
CA LEU A 272 -36.42 -3.89 13.70
C LEU A 272 -37.27 -2.63 13.53
N GLU A 273 -38.51 -2.79 13.08
CA GLU A 273 -39.44 -1.67 12.91
C GLU A 273 -39.65 -0.91 14.23
N ARG A 274 -39.84 -1.64 15.34
CA ARG A 274 -39.98 -1.04 16.66
C ARG A 274 -38.71 -0.31 17.10
N ALA A 275 -37.55 -0.91 16.83
CA ALA A 275 -36.26 -0.32 17.13
C ALA A 275 -36.05 0.98 16.33
N LEU A 276 -36.48 1.04 15.06
CA LEU A 276 -36.41 2.26 14.25
C LEU A 276 -37.40 3.32 14.73
N LYS A 277 -38.64 2.93 15.06
CA LYS A 277 -39.63 3.83 15.66
C LYS A 277 -39.16 4.46 16.97
N ASP A 278 -38.42 3.72 17.80
CA ASP A 278 -37.81 4.25 19.04
C ASP A 278 -36.91 5.47 18.78
N ILE A 279 -36.26 5.57 17.62
CA ILE A 279 -35.31 6.64 17.26
C ILE A 279 -35.78 7.51 16.10
N GLU A 280 -37.07 7.46 15.75
CA GLU A 280 -37.63 8.15 14.59
C GLU A 280 -37.38 9.67 14.62
N LYS A 281 -37.51 10.29 15.81
CA LYS A 281 -37.25 11.72 15.98
C LYS A 281 -35.81 12.10 15.65
N GLU A 282 -34.85 11.29 16.08
CA GLU A 282 -33.45 11.48 15.75
C GLU A 282 -33.15 11.18 14.28
N MET A 283 -33.85 10.23 13.66
CA MET A 283 -33.72 9.93 12.23
C MET A 283 -34.20 11.08 11.35
N ILE A 284 -35.29 11.76 11.73
CA ILE A 284 -35.79 12.94 11.01
C ILE A 284 -34.82 14.12 11.10
N LYS A 285 -34.03 14.19 12.18
CA LYS A 285 -33.05 15.26 12.41
C LYS A 285 -31.70 15.02 11.72
N ALA A 286 -31.39 13.77 11.43
CA ALA A 286 -30.14 13.31 10.81
C ALA A 286 -30.10 13.65 9.30
#